data_AF-A0A520WI01-F1
#
_entry.id   AF-A0A520WI01-F1
#
_cell.length_a   1.000
_cell.length_b   1.000
_cell.length_c   1.000
_cell.angle_alpha   90.00
_cell.angle_beta   90.00
_cell.angle_gamma   90.00
#
_symmetry.space_group_name_H-M   'P 1'
#
loop_
_entity.id
_entity.type
_entity.pdbx_description
1 polymer ?
#
loop_
_entity_poly.entity_id
_entity_poly.type
_entity_poly.pdbx_seq_one_letter_code
_entity_poly.pdbx_strand_id
1 'polypeptide(L)' 'MRYLFIIYFFVFSPGLLSACATCYGAPDAPATQGLNMAILVLLGFISTILLMIVLSVFSIYKKSQLYHSQSNYEIAIKDK' A
#
# COMPACT_ATOMS: atom_id res chain seq x y z
N MET A 1 -6.94 8.18 1.21
CA MET A 1 -7.66 7.93 -0.06
C MET A 1 -6.98 8.55 -1.28
N ARG A 2 -6.43 9.78 -1.22
CA ARG A 2 -5.71 10.40 -2.34
C ARG A 2 -4.52 9.57 -2.86
N TYR A 3 -3.75 8.95 -1.96
CA TYR A 3 -2.57 8.14 -2.31
C TYR A 3 -2.90 6.81 -2.99
N LEU A 4 -4.01 6.16 -2.62
CA LEU A 4 -4.50 4.96 -3.30
C LEU A 4 -4.89 5.25 -4.75
N PHE A 5 -5.45 6.43 -5.01
CA PHE A 5 -5.80 6.87 -6.36
C PHE A 5 -4.54 7.09 -7.22
N ILE A 6 -3.47 7.60 -6.63
CA ILE A 6 -2.17 7.79 -7.29
C ILE A 6 -1.50 6.44 -7.59
N ILE A 7 -1.51 5.49 -6.64
CA ILE A 7 -1.01 4.12 -6.86
C ILE A 7 -1.82 3.41 -7.95
N TYR A 8 -3.14 3.52 -7.92
CA TYR A 8 -4.02 2.92 -8.92
C TYR A 8 -3.78 3.48 -10.32
N PHE A 9 -3.62 4.80 -10.43
CA PHE A 9 -3.30 5.47 -11.70
C PHE A 9 -1.92 5.07 -12.25
N PHE A 10 -0.94 4.86 -11.35
CA PHE A 10 0.40 4.40 -11.70
C PHE A 10 0.43 2.93 -12.16
N VAL A 11 -0.33 2.05 -11.50
CA VAL A 11 -0.53 0.64 -11.90
C VAL A 11 -1.31 0.53 -13.22
N PHE A 12 -2.30 1.41 -13.44
CA PHE A 12 -3.14 1.45 -14.63
C PHE A 12 -2.48 2.13 -15.84
N SER A 13 -1.24 2.64 -15.72
CA SER A 13 -0.41 3.05 -16.84
C SER A 13 0.61 1.96 -17.21
N PRO A 14 0.20 0.83 -17.82
CA PRO A 14 1.10 -0.25 -18.22
C PRO A 14 2.04 0.16 -19.37
N GLY A 15 1.90 1.35 -19.93
CA GLY A 15 2.83 1.92 -20.91
C GLY A 15 4.27 2.06 -20.37
N LEU A 16 4.47 2.17 -19.05
CA LEU A 16 5.80 2.11 -18.41
C LEU A 16 6.21 0.68 -17.99
N LEU A 17 5.27 -0.23 -17.74
CA LEU A 17 5.58 -1.64 -17.45
C LEU A 17 6.02 -2.42 -18.70
N SER A 18 5.72 -1.90 -19.89
CA SER A 18 6.31 -2.38 -21.15
C SER A 18 7.81 -2.07 -21.29
N ALA A 19 8.42 -1.35 -20.32
CA ALA A 19 9.79 -0.84 -20.40
C ALA A 19 10.78 -1.44 -19.38
N CYS A 20 10.59 -2.67 -18.88
CA CYS A 20 11.73 -3.48 -18.41
C CYS A 20 12.36 -4.34 -19.52
N ALA A 21 11.93 -4.12 -20.77
CA ALA A 21 12.60 -4.61 -21.98
C ALA A 21 13.91 -3.88 -22.29
N THR A 22 14.28 -2.83 -21.55
CA THR A 22 15.61 -2.20 -21.67
C THR A 22 16.72 -2.98 -20.96
N CYS A 23 16.42 -3.87 -20.00
CA CYS A 23 17.46 -4.61 -19.26
C CYS A 23 17.65 -6.09 -19.66
N TYR A 24 16.74 -6.71 -20.43
CA TYR A 24 16.83 -8.16 -20.68
C TYR A 24 16.89 -8.62 -22.13
N GLY A 25 16.88 -7.72 -23.11
CA GLY A 25 16.89 -8.15 -24.52
C GLY A 25 15.70 -9.07 -24.83
N ALA A 26 15.78 -9.84 -25.92
CA ALA A 26 14.67 -10.58 -26.53
C ALA A 26 13.72 -11.26 -25.52
N PRO A 27 12.38 -11.12 -25.68
CA PRO A 27 11.36 -11.65 -24.77
C PRO A 27 11.29 -13.18 -24.73
N ASP A 28 12.06 -13.86 -25.57
CA ASP A 28 12.05 -15.31 -25.82
C ASP A 28 13.24 -16.04 -25.17
N ALA A 29 14.13 -15.32 -24.48
CA ALA A 29 15.25 -15.93 -23.76
C ALA A 29 14.79 -16.55 -22.42
N PRO A 30 15.28 -17.75 -22.04
CA PRO A 30 14.93 -18.42 -20.78
C PRO A 30 15.35 -17.62 -19.53
N ALA A 31 16.26 -16.66 -19.67
CA ALA A 31 16.60 -15.71 -18.62
C ALA A 31 15.40 -14.82 -18.23
N THR A 32 14.60 -14.38 -19.20
CA THR A 32 13.49 -13.41 -19.02
C THR A 32 12.32 -13.99 -18.21
N GLN A 33 12.08 -15.31 -18.31
CA GLN A 33 11.00 -15.98 -17.58
C GLN A 33 11.21 -15.98 -16.06
N GLY A 34 12.45 -16.21 -15.59
CA GLY A 34 12.77 -16.17 -14.17
C GLY A 34 12.63 -14.77 -13.57
N LEU A 35 12.94 -13.75 -14.38
CA LEU A 35 12.96 -12.36 -13.95
C LEU A 35 11.57 -11.75 -13.86
N ASN A 36 10.67 -12.08 -14.78
CA ASN A 36 9.26 -11.65 -14.70
C ASN A 36 8.60 -12.13 -13.41
N MET A 37 8.86 -13.38 -13.02
CA MET A 37 8.36 -13.94 -11.76
C MET A 37 9.00 -13.27 -10.53
N ALA A 38 10.30 -12.97 -10.58
CA ALA A 38 10.99 -12.27 -9.49
C ALA A 38 10.43 -10.85 -9.28
N ILE A 39 10.15 -10.12 -10.36
CA ILE A 39 9.57 -8.77 -10.30
C ILE A 39 8.19 -8.80 -9.64
N LEU A 40 7.33 -9.75 -9.99
CA LEU A 40 6.01 -9.91 -9.37
C LEU A 40 6.11 -10.18 -7.87
N VAL A 41 7.07 -11.00 -7.45
CA VAL A 41 7.30 -11.28 -6.02
C VAL A 41 7.77 -10.01 -5.28
N LEU A 42 8.71 -9.25 -5.85
CA LEU A 42 9.20 -8.02 -5.23
C LEU A 42 8.10 -6.95 -5.13
N LEU A 43 7.29 -6.79 -6.17
CA LEU A 43 6.11 -5.90 -6.16
C LEU A 43 5.08 -6.34 -5.12
N GLY A 44 4.79 -7.64 -5.05
CA GLY A 44 3.89 -8.21 -4.05
C GLY A 44 4.38 -7.95 -2.61
N PHE A 45 5.67 -8.14 -2.38
CA PHE A 45 6.27 -7.92 -1.06
C PHE A 45 6.16 -6.44 -0.64
N ILE A 46 6.59 -5.51 -1.49
CA ILE A 46 6.56 -4.07 -1.17
C ILE A 46 5.13 -3.58 -0.92
N SER A 47 4.16 -4.00 -1.75
CA SER A 47 2.75 -3.63 -1.55
C SER A 47 2.17 -4.19 -0.25
N THR A 48 2.55 -5.41 0.12
CA THR A 48 2.13 -6.04 1.38
C THR A 48 2.66 -5.26 2.58
N ILE A 49 3.95 -4.92 2.60
CA ILE A 49 4.56 -4.16 3.70
C ILE A 49 3.90 -2.79 3.85
N LEU A 50 3.66 -2.09 2.73
CA LEU A 50 3.02 -0.79 2.74
C LEU A 50 1.60 -0.85 3.30
N LEU A 51 0.82 -1.87 2.92
CA LEU A 51 -0.53 -2.09 3.44
C LEU A 51 -0.51 -2.35 4.95
N MET A 52 0.44 -3.15 5.42
CA MET A 52 0.61 -3.50 6.83
C MET A 52 0.84 -2.24 7.71
N ILE A 53 1.69 -1.33 7.24
CA ILE A 53 1.96 -0.06 7.91
C ILE A 53 0.70 0.80 7.97
N VAL A 54 -0.04 0.91 6.86
CA VAL A 54 -1.29 1.68 6.80
C VAL A 54 -2.35 1.14 7.78
N LEU A 55 -2.51 -0.19 7.85
CA LEU A 55 -3.46 -0.81 8.78
C LEU A 55 -3.06 -0.57 10.24
N SER A 56 -1.76 -0.65 10.54
CA SER A 56 -1.23 -0.40 11.88
C SER A 56 -1.57 1.02 12.35
N VAL A 57 -1.29 2.00 11.49
CA VAL A 57 -1.58 3.41 11.74
C VAL A 57 -3.10 3.65 11.83
N PHE A 58 -3.90 3.03 10.95
CA PHE A 58 -5.36 3.16 10.98
C PHE A 58 -5.99 2.62 12.27
N SER A 59 -5.48 1.50 12.80
CA SER A 59 -5.95 0.92 14.06
C SER A 59 -5.77 1.90 15.23
N ILE A 60 -4.62 2.58 15.27
CA ILE A 60 -4.33 3.62 16.27
C ILE A 60 -5.28 4.81 16.09
N TYR A 61 -5.50 5.28 14.86
CA TYR A 61 -6.45 6.37 14.60
C TYR A 61 -7.89 6.04 15.02
N LYS A 62 -8.37 4.82 14.77
CA LYS A 62 -9.71 4.39 15.22
C LYS A 62 -9.81 4.36 16.73
N LYS A 63 -8.76 3.92 17.43
CA LYS A 63 -8.73 3.95 18.89
C LYS A 63 -8.67 5.37 19.44
N SER A 64 -7.89 6.26 18.83
CA SER A 64 -7.82 7.68 19.23
C SER A 64 -9.19 8.38 19.25
N GLN A 65 -10.05 8.11 18.27
CA GLN A 65 -11.40 8.69 18.25
C GLN A 65 -12.29 8.20 19.40
N LEU A 66 -12.14 6.94 19.82
CA LEU A 66 -12.86 6.41 20.98
C LEU A 66 -12.41 7.09 22.29
N TYR A 67 -11.13 7.46 22.39
CA TYR A 67 -10.60 8.15 23.57
C TYR A 67 -11.14 9.58 23.67
N HIS A 68 -11.29 10.29 22.55
CA HIS A 68 -11.95 11.59 22.53
C HIS A 68 -13.40 11.52 23.04
N SER A 69 -14.16 10.50 22.65
CA SER A 69 -15.53 10.30 23.16
C SER A 69 -15.57 9.84 24.63
N GLN A 70 -14.58 9.06 25.09
CA GLN A 70 -14.47 8.66 26.49
C GLN A 70 -14.13 9.84 27.42
N SER A 71 -13.20 10.71 27.02
CA SER A 71 -12.86 11.91 27.81
C SER A 71 -14.04 12.88 27.93
N ASN A 72 -14.86 13.01 26.88
CA ASN A 72 -16.05 13.87 26.92
C ASN A 72 -17.14 13.34 27.87
N TYR A 73 -17.29 12.02 27.99
CA TYR A 73 -18.19 11.39 28.97
C TYR A 73 -17.72 11.58 30.42
N GLU A 74 -16.42 11.48 30.70
CA GLU A 74 -15.89 11.74 32.05
C GLU A 74 -16.08 13.21 32.48
N ILE A 75 -15.98 14.17 31.55
CA ILE A 75 -16.29 15.58 31.83
C ILE A 75 -17.79 15.77 32.10
N ALA A 76 -18.67 15.17 31.28
CA ALA A 76 -20.12 15.29 31.45
C ALA A 76 -20.65 14.69 32.77
N ILE A 77 -19.94 13.75 33.40
CA ILE A 77 -20.27 13.22 34.73
C ILE A 77 -19.85 14.18 35.84
N LYS A 78 -18.76 14.94 35.65
CA LYS A 78 -18.26 15.88 36.66
C LYS A 78 -19.12 17.14 36.79
N ASP A 79 -19.94 17.43 35.79
CA ASP A 79 -20.86 18.56 35.73
C ASP A 79 -22.26 18.26 36.33
N LYS A 80 -22.49 17.06 36.89
CA LYS A 80 -23.75 16.66 37.54
C LYS A 80 -23.59 16.47 39.05
#